data_AF-A0A8F2W3J7-F1
#
_entry.id   AF-A0A8F2W3J7-F1
#
_cell.length_a   1.000
_cell.length_b   1.000
_cell.length_c   1.000
_cell.angle_alpha   90.00
_cell.angle_beta   90.00
_cell.angle_gamma   90.00
#
_symmetry.space_group_name_H-M   'P 1'
#
loop_
_entity.id
_entity.type
_entity.pdbx_description
1 polymer ?
#
loop_
_entity_poly.entity_id
_entity_poly.type
_entity_poly.pdbx_seq_one_letter_code
_entity_poly.pdbx_strand_id
1 'polypeptide(L)'
;MQATFLLGFLSVLGSGSPFSSTRGVHSSKKLEETKVVFEKLANYIGRNISFLIDNKANPHVFRLQKDRVYYVSESIANFATSVSRDRLISLGTCLGKFTKTGKFRLHITALTYLAQYAKYKVWIKPNGEMPFLYGNHVLKAHIGRMSDDIPEHAGVIVFSMHDVPLGFGVSAKSTTEAKNLQPTAIVAFRQGDIGEYLREEDTLFT
;
A
#
# COMPACT_ATOMS: atom_id res chain seq x y z
N MET A 1 -14.49 2.71 -17.66
CA MET A 1 -13.10 2.59 -17.11
C MET A 1 -12.88 1.32 -16.26
N GLN A 2 -13.91 0.72 -15.65
CA GLN A 2 -13.78 -0.52 -14.85
C GLN A 2 -13.55 -1.81 -15.69
N ALA A 3 -14.15 -1.91 -16.89
CA ALA A 3 -14.07 -3.13 -17.71
C ALA A 3 -12.66 -3.42 -18.26
N THR A 4 -11.92 -2.39 -18.69
CA THR A 4 -10.54 -2.55 -19.19
C THR A 4 -9.55 -2.92 -18.08
N PHE A 5 -9.83 -2.49 -16.84
CA PHE A 5 -9.03 -2.88 -15.68
C PHE A 5 -9.19 -4.38 -15.39
N LEU A 6 -10.42 -4.92 -15.49
CA LEU A 6 -10.71 -6.34 -15.28
C LEU A 6 -10.07 -7.25 -16.35
N LEU A 7 -10.00 -6.81 -17.61
CA LEU A 7 -9.37 -7.55 -18.72
C LEU A 7 -7.84 -7.64 -18.58
N GLY A 8 -7.17 -6.57 -18.13
CA GLY A 8 -5.74 -6.63 -17.76
C GLY A 8 -5.49 -7.43 -16.47
N PHE A 9 -6.45 -7.43 -15.55
CA PHE A 9 -6.42 -8.22 -14.32
C PHE A 9 -6.47 -9.73 -14.60
N LEU A 10 -7.29 -10.14 -15.57
CA LEU A 10 -7.40 -11.53 -16.03
C LEU A 10 -6.18 -11.98 -16.82
N SER A 11 -5.50 -11.11 -17.57
CA SER A 11 -4.27 -11.50 -18.28
C SER A 11 -3.10 -11.75 -17.32
N VAL A 12 -2.99 -10.99 -16.22
CA VAL A 12 -1.97 -11.21 -15.16
C VAL A 12 -2.28 -12.47 -14.34
N LEU A 13 -3.56 -12.80 -14.13
CA LEU A 13 -3.95 -14.06 -13.48
C LEU A 13 -3.82 -15.29 -14.39
N GLY A 14 -3.79 -15.10 -15.72
CA GLY A 14 -3.68 -16.17 -16.71
C GLY A 14 -2.31 -16.86 -16.79
N SER A 15 -1.24 -16.23 -16.29
CA SER A 15 0.14 -16.76 -16.32
C SER A 15 0.57 -17.50 -15.04
N GLY A 16 -0.36 -17.82 -14.14
CA GLY A 16 -0.08 -18.46 -12.86
C GLY A 16 -0.48 -17.53 -11.72
N SER A 17 -1.35 -18.01 -10.84
CA SER A 17 -1.83 -17.20 -9.72
C SER A 17 -0.67 -16.81 -8.80
N PRO A 18 -0.48 -15.53 -8.44
CA PRO A 18 0.56 -15.09 -7.49
C PRO A 18 0.35 -15.67 -6.08
N PHE A 19 -0.80 -16.33 -5.84
CA PHE A 19 -1.06 -17.23 -4.73
C PHE A 19 -0.83 -18.68 -5.17
N SER A 20 0.27 -19.32 -4.75
CA SER A 20 0.47 -20.76 -5.02
C SER A 20 -0.43 -21.65 -4.13
N SER A 21 -0.89 -22.76 -4.73
CA SER A 21 -2.06 -23.59 -4.39
C SER A 21 -1.87 -24.61 -3.26
N THR A 22 -2.94 -24.84 -2.48
CA THR A 22 -3.42 -26.19 -2.11
C THR A 22 -4.98 -26.22 -2.07
N ARG A 23 -5.55 -27.03 -2.98
CA ARG A 23 -6.85 -27.73 -3.05
C ARG A 23 -8.20 -27.01 -2.76
N GLY A 24 -9.08 -27.07 -3.78
CA GLY A 24 -10.41 -27.69 -3.65
C GLY A 24 -11.64 -26.77 -3.61
N VAL A 25 -11.88 -26.10 -2.49
CA VAL A 25 -13.14 -25.35 -2.25
C VAL A 25 -12.86 -23.93 -1.69
N HIS A 26 -11.61 -23.68 -1.28
CA HIS A 26 -11.10 -22.38 -0.81
C HIS A 26 -10.72 -21.41 -1.95
N SER A 27 -10.98 -21.75 -3.21
CA SER A 27 -10.49 -21.01 -4.37
C SER A 27 -11.21 -19.68 -4.60
N SER A 28 -12.53 -19.61 -4.35
CA SER A 28 -13.32 -18.40 -4.63
C SER A 28 -13.01 -17.27 -3.65
N LYS A 29 -12.94 -17.60 -2.35
CA LYS A 29 -12.65 -16.62 -1.28
C LYS A 29 -11.24 -16.02 -1.42
N LYS A 30 -10.26 -16.84 -1.82
CA LYS A 30 -8.89 -16.39 -2.10
C LYS A 30 -8.81 -15.40 -3.26
N LEU A 31 -9.60 -15.61 -4.31
CA LEU A 31 -9.66 -14.69 -5.44
C LEU A 31 -10.23 -13.34 -5.02
N GLU A 32 -11.26 -13.34 -4.19
CA GLU A 32 -11.87 -12.11 -3.65
C GLU A 32 -10.92 -11.36 -2.71
N GLU A 33 -10.24 -12.05 -1.80
CA GLU A 33 -9.21 -11.46 -0.92
C GLU A 33 -8.07 -10.83 -1.73
N THR A 34 -7.61 -11.53 -2.77
CA THR A 34 -6.57 -11.05 -3.69
C THR A 34 -7.01 -9.79 -4.41
N LYS A 35 -8.26 -9.76 -4.89
CA LYS A 35 -8.85 -8.58 -5.54
C LYS A 35 -8.90 -7.38 -4.58
N VAL A 36 -9.38 -7.56 -3.35
CA VAL A 36 -9.45 -6.49 -2.34
C VAL A 36 -8.07 -5.92 -2.02
N VAL A 37 -7.04 -6.76 -1.92
CA VAL A 37 -5.65 -6.32 -1.71
C VAL A 37 -5.17 -5.48 -2.90
N PHE A 38 -5.30 -6.01 -4.12
CA PHE A 38 -4.82 -5.32 -5.31
C PHE A 38 -5.58 -4.02 -5.58
N GLU A 39 -6.89 -3.97 -5.35
CA GLU A 39 -7.67 -2.73 -5.40
C GLU A 39 -7.13 -1.70 -4.41
N LYS A 40 -6.82 -2.13 -3.17
CA LYS A 40 -6.27 -1.24 -2.15
C LYS A 40 -4.88 -0.71 -2.52
N LEU A 41 -4.00 -1.55 -3.10
CA LEU A 41 -2.67 -1.15 -3.57
C LEU A 41 -2.77 -0.24 -4.81
N ALA A 42 -3.64 -0.57 -5.76
CA ALA A 42 -3.86 0.20 -6.98
C ALA A 42 -4.32 1.65 -6.70
N ASN A 43 -4.95 1.91 -5.55
CA ASN A 43 -5.27 3.27 -5.12
C ASN A 43 -4.03 4.18 -4.98
N TYR A 44 -2.84 3.62 -4.73
CA TYR A 44 -1.59 4.37 -4.57
C TYR A 44 -0.66 4.28 -5.79
N ILE A 45 -0.55 3.11 -6.41
CA ILE A 45 0.39 2.87 -7.52
C ILE A 45 -0.28 2.71 -8.90
N GLY A 46 -1.61 2.69 -8.95
CA GLY A 46 -2.37 2.58 -10.20
C GLY A 46 -2.03 1.31 -10.98
N ARG A 47 -1.70 1.48 -12.27
CA ARG A 47 -1.33 0.38 -13.19
C ARG A 47 0.09 -0.12 -12.97
N ASN A 48 0.92 0.58 -12.20
CA ASN A 48 2.30 0.19 -11.92
C ASN A 48 2.40 -1.06 -11.02
N ILE A 49 1.26 -1.61 -10.61
CA ILE A 49 1.18 -2.85 -9.84
C ILE A 49 1.79 -4.06 -10.55
N SER A 50 1.82 -4.05 -11.89
CA SER A 50 2.51 -5.08 -12.68
C SER A 50 4.01 -5.15 -12.33
N PHE A 51 4.65 -4.04 -11.99
CA PHE A 51 6.07 -4.04 -11.59
C PHE A 51 6.34 -4.78 -10.27
N LEU A 52 5.33 -4.93 -9.40
CA LEU A 52 5.45 -5.74 -8.18
C LEU A 52 5.28 -7.24 -8.43
N ILE A 53 4.65 -7.63 -9.55
CA ILE A 53 4.32 -9.03 -9.84
C ILE A 53 5.31 -9.59 -10.87
N ASP A 54 5.55 -8.84 -11.94
CA ASP A 54 6.25 -9.30 -13.15
C ASP A 54 7.77 -9.04 -13.10
N ASN A 55 8.41 -9.37 -11.97
CA ASN A 55 9.86 -9.29 -11.85
C ASN A 55 10.52 -10.65 -12.14
N LYS A 56 10.98 -10.86 -13.38
CA LYS A 56 11.63 -12.11 -13.80
C LYS A 56 12.97 -12.38 -13.12
N ALA A 57 13.69 -11.33 -12.71
CA ALA A 57 15.01 -11.48 -12.07
C ALA A 57 14.89 -11.84 -10.58
N ASN A 58 13.87 -11.29 -9.92
CA ASN A 58 13.60 -11.56 -8.51
C ASN A 58 12.08 -11.74 -8.30
N PRO A 59 11.55 -12.95 -8.57
CA PRO A 59 10.13 -13.21 -8.46
C PRO A 59 9.66 -13.08 -7.01
N HIS A 60 8.58 -12.35 -6.81
CA HIS A 60 7.94 -12.17 -5.51
C HIS A 60 6.50 -12.68 -5.54
N VAL A 61 6.05 -13.18 -4.40
CA VAL A 61 4.71 -13.73 -4.22
C VAL A 61 4.04 -13.12 -3.01
N PHE A 62 2.70 -13.10 -3.04
CA PHE A 62 1.87 -12.66 -1.92
C PHE A 62 1.43 -13.89 -1.11
N ARG A 63 1.58 -13.83 0.22
CA ARG A 63 1.16 -14.91 1.13
C ARG A 63 0.24 -14.37 2.21
N LEU A 64 -0.90 -15.03 2.40
CA LEU A 64 -1.81 -14.75 3.52
C LEU A 64 -1.49 -15.68 4.69
N GLN A 65 -1.31 -15.10 5.87
CA GLN A 65 -1.13 -15.84 7.11
C GLN A 65 -1.74 -15.06 8.27
N LYS A 66 -2.62 -15.70 9.06
CA LYS A 66 -3.31 -15.09 10.22
C LYS A 66 -3.88 -13.69 9.87
N ASP A 67 -4.63 -13.62 8.77
CA ASP A 67 -5.24 -12.41 8.19
C ASP A 67 -4.26 -11.32 7.70
N ARG A 68 -2.94 -11.55 7.75
CA ARG A 68 -1.90 -10.63 7.28
C ARG A 68 -1.40 -11.06 5.91
N VAL A 69 -1.22 -10.09 5.03
CA VAL A 69 -0.68 -10.29 3.68
C VAL A 69 0.78 -9.89 3.67
N TYR A 70 1.62 -10.84 3.26
CA TYR A 70 3.06 -10.70 3.18
C TYR A 70 3.52 -10.69 1.73
N TYR A 71 4.50 -9.83 1.43
CA TYR A 71 5.21 -9.76 0.16
C TYR A 71 6.64 -10.24 0.38
N VAL A 72 7.02 -11.30 -0.33
CA VAL A 72 8.26 -12.04 -0.11
C VAL A 72 8.77 -12.63 -1.42
N SER A 73 10.07 -12.86 -1.54
CA SER A 73 10.62 -13.59 -2.69
C SER A 73 10.07 -15.02 -2.75
N GLU A 74 9.90 -15.53 -3.97
CA GLU A 74 9.36 -16.88 -4.20
C GLU A 74 10.23 -17.96 -3.56
N SER A 75 11.56 -17.80 -3.62
CA SER A 75 12.51 -18.73 -2.99
C SER A 75 12.30 -18.86 -1.49
N ILE A 76 12.20 -17.74 -0.77
CA ILE A 76 11.96 -17.71 0.67
C ILE A 76 10.57 -18.27 1.00
N ALA A 77 9.56 -17.95 0.19
CA ALA A 77 8.21 -18.49 0.36
C ALA A 77 8.16 -20.02 0.25
N ASN A 78 8.97 -20.60 -0.65
CA ASN A 78 9.08 -22.05 -0.82
C ASN A 78 9.81 -22.69 0.36
N PHE A 79 10.87 -22.07 0.91
CA PHE A 79 11.51 -22.58 2.13
C PHE A 79 10.58 -22.51 3.36
N ALA A 80 9.76 -21.47 3.44
CA ALA A 80 8.82 -21.28 4.55
C ALA A 80 7.76 -22.38 4.65
N THR A 81 7.53 -23.19 3.61
CA THR A 81 6.61 -24.34 3.70
C THR A 81 7.11 -25.44 4.64
N SER A 82 8.40 -25.45 4.98
CA SER A 82 8.97 -26.37 5.97
C SER A 82 8.60 -26.00 7.43
N VAL A 83 8.09 -24.79 7.66
CA VAL A 83 7.68 -24.30 8.98
C VAL A 83 6.16 -24.39 9.11
N SER A 84 5.68 -25.01 10.19
CA SER A 84 4.25 -25.10 10.48
C SER A 84 3.62 -23.71 10.64
N ARG A 85 2.37 -23.55 10.18
CA ARG A 85 1.63 -22.26 10.21
C ARG A 85 1.53 -21.61 11.60
N ASP A 86 1.49 -22.42 12.65
CA ASP A 86 1.36 -21.93 14.03
C ASP A 86 2.65 -21.29 14.54
N ARG A 87 3.80 -21.84 14.11
CA ARG A 87 5.15 -21.39 14.48
C ARG A 87 5.70 -20.29 13.57
N LEU A 88 5.16 -20.15 12.36
CA LEU A 88 5.56 -19.07 11.45
C LEU A 88 4.92 -17.76 11.95
N ILE A 89 5.72 -16.74 12.27
CA ILE A 89 5.22 -15.46 12.82
C ILE A 89 5.13 -14.40 11.72
N SER A 90 6.19 -14.25 10.92
CA SER A 90 6.24 -13.32 9.80
C SER A 90 7.04 -13.92 8.64
N LEU A 91 6.81 -13.40 7.44
CA LEU A 91 7.49 -13.83 6.22
C LEU A 91 7.73 -12.64 5.29
N GLY A 92 8.98 -12.20 5.12
CA GLY A 92 9.26 -11.02 4.30
C GLY A 92 8.61 -9.75 4.85
N THR A 93 7.99 -8.95 3.99
CA THR A 93 7.36 -7.67 4.39
C THR A 93 5.85 -7.80 4.50
N CYS A 94 5.30 -7.53 5.69
CA CYS A 94 3.86 -7.39 5.87
C CYS A 94 3.37 -6.16 5.11
N LEU A 95 2.44 -6.31 4.17
CA LEU A 95 1.83 -5.16 3.49
C LEU A 95 0.62 -4.62 4.24
N GLY A 96 -0.04 -5.46 5.03
CA GLY A 96 -1.25 -5.09 5.74
C GLY A 96 -2.01 -6.30 6.24
N LYS A 97 -3.21 -6.05 6.77
CA LYS A 97 -4.08 -7.08 7.31
C LYS A 97 -5.53 -6.87 6.95
N PHE A 98 -6.28 -7.97 6.88
CA PHE A 98 -7.72 -7.92 6.79
C PHE A 98 -8.34 -7.58 8.15
N THR A 99 -9.34 -6.71 8.14
CA THR A 99 -10.19 -6.47 9.30
C THR A 99 -11.24 -7.57 9.43
N LYS A 100 -11.86 -7.69 10.61
CA LYS A 100 -13.02 -8.59 10.82
C LYS A 100 -14.18 -8.33 9.84
N THR A 101 -14.26 -7.10 9.31
CA THR A 101 -15.25 -6.68 8.31
C THR A 101 -14.84 -6.98 6.86
N GLY A 102 -13.71 -7.67 6.65
CA GLY A 102 -13.23 -8.05 5.32
C GLY A 102 -12.51 -6.94 4.55
N LYS A 103 -12.27 -5.77 5.15
CA LYS A 103 -11.53 -4.67 4.50
C LYS A 103 -10.03 -4.88 4.68
N PHE A 104 -9.25 -4.59 3.64
CA PHE A 104 -7.78 -4.63 3.75
C PHE A 104 -7.24 -3.29 4.28
N ARG A 105 -6.60 -3.32 5.47
CA ARG A 105 -5.88 -2.20 6.06
C ARG A 105 -4.40 -2.31 5.68
N LEU A 106 -3.93 -1.36 4.89
CA LEU A 106 -2.53 -1.23 4.50
C LEU A 106 -1.70 -0.78 5.72
N HIS A 107 -0.54 -1.39 5.93
CA HIS A 107 0.41 -1.04 6.99
C HIS A 107 1.55 -0.18 6.43
N ILE A 108 2.18 0.61 7.30
CA ILE A 108 3.30 1.48 6.93
C ILE A 108 4.50 0.73 6.35
N THR A 109 4.67 -0.54 6.72
CA THR A 109 5.68 -1.46 6.19
C THR A 109 5.61 -1.66 4.68
N ALA A 110 4.45 -1.43 4.05
CA ALA A 110 4.30 -1.45 2.60
C ALA A 110 4.97 -0.27 1.88
N LEU A 111 5.29 0.81 2.60
CA LEU A 111 5.75 2.08 2.03
C LEU A 111 7.00 1.92 1.16
N THR A 112 7.96 1.09 1.60
CA THR A 112 9.22 0.87 0.90
C THR A 112 9.05 0.36 -0.53
N TYR A 113 8.02 -0.44 -0.77
CA TYR A 113 7.71 -0.97 -2.10
C TYR A 113 6.80 -0.03 -2.89
N LEU A 114 5.78 0.54 -2.25
CA LEU A 114 4.80 1.38 -2.95
C LEU A 114 5.34 2.76 -3.32
N ALA A 115 6.24 3.33 -2.53
CA ALA A 115 6.82 4.64 -2.79
C ALA A 115 7.56 4.71 -4.14
N GLN A 116 8.20 3.60 -4.56
CA GLN A 116 8.94 3.50 -5.81
C GLN A 116 8.03 3.65 -7.04
N TYR A 117 6.78 3.19 -6.92
CA TYR A 117 5.82 3.12 -8.03
C TYR A 117 4.62 4.06 -7.84
N ALA A 118 4.71 4.98 -6.87
CA ALA A 118 3.61 5.87 -6.50
C ALA A 118 3.12 6.69 -7.69
N LYS A 119 1.81 6.63 -7.95
CA LYS A 119 1.18 7.41 -9.02
C LYS A 119 1.10 8.89 -8.65
N TYR A 120 0.65 9.17 -7.43
CA TYR A 120 0.49 10.53 -6.91
C TYR A 120 1.33 10.73 -5.66
N LYS A 121 2.07 11.83 -5.65
CA LYS A 121 3.03 12.17 -4.60
C LYS A 121 2.77 13.56 -4.06
N VAL A 122 2.97 13.71 -2.76
CA VAL A 122 2.89 14.99 -2.05
C VAL A 122 4.17 15.19 -1.25
N TRP A 123 4.87 16.29 -1.48
CA TRP A 123 6.07 16.66 -0.73
C TRP A 123 5.70 17.72 0.31
N ILE A 124 6.03 17.43 1.57
CA ILE A 124 5.82 18.35 2.67
C ILE A 124 7.12 19.03 3.09
N LYS A 125 7.00 20.31 3.43
CA LYS A 125 8.08 21.15 3.96
C LYS A 125 8.52 20.67 5.35
N PRO A 126 9.75 21.00 5.80
CA PRO A 126 10.27 20.59 7.11
C PRO A 126 9.35 20.93 8.30
N ASN A 127 8.67 22.08 8.26
CA ASN A 127 7.73 22.47 9.32
C ASN A 127 6.47 21.58 9.41
N GLY A 128 6.15 20.84 8.35
CA GLY A 128 5.03 19.90 8.30
C GLY A 128 5.42 18.44 8.55
N GLU A 129 6.72 18.12 8.54
CA GLU A 129 7.21 16.75 8.72
C GLU A 129 6.88 16.19 10.09
N MET A 130 7.31 16.87 11.16
CA MET A 130 7.04 16.43 12.53
C MET A 130 5.54 16.32 12.83
N PRO A 131 4.68 17.31 12.47
CA PRO A 131 3.22 17.16 12.61
C PRO A 131 2.68 15.90 11.91
N PHE A 132 3.09 15.63 10.68
CA PHE A 132 2.66 14.45 9.93
C PHE A 132 3.14 13.15 10.58
N LEU A 133 4.42 13.09 10.96
CA LEU A 133 5.01 11.96 11.67
C LEU A 133 4.43 11.77 13.07
N TYR A 134 3.74 12.77 13.62
CA TYR A 134 2.95 12.66 14.86
C TYR A 134 1.48 12.24 14.64
N GLY A 135 1.12 11.84 13.42
CA GLY A 135 -0.22 11.34 13.09
C GLY A 135 -1.21 12.41 12.62
N ASN A 136 -0.78 13.67 12.46
CA ASN A 136 -1.67 14.73 11.97
C ASN A 136 -1.85 14.68 10.45
N HIS A 137 -2.93 15.31 9.98
CA HIS A 137 -3.18 15.50 8.56
C HIS A 137 -2.22 16.53 7.93
N VAL A 138 -2.07 16.46 6.61
CA VAL A 138 -1.26 17.42 5.86
C VAL A 138 -2.08 18.67 5.58
N LEU A 139 -1.65 19.80 6.13
CA LEU A 139 -2.25 21.11 5.88
C LEU A 139 -1.65 21.78 4.65
N LYS A 140 -2.38 22.73 4.05
CA LYS A 140 -1.90 23.49 2.90
C LYS A 140 -0.58 24.22 3.19
N ALA A 141 -0.40 24.74 4.40
CA ALA A 141 0.84 25.40 4.82
C ALA A 141 2.07 24.47 4.72
N HIS A 142 1.87 23.17 4.89
CA HIS A 142 2.93 22.16 4.86
C HIS A 142 3.32 21.75 3.44
N ILE A 143 2.48 22.02 2.43
CA ILE A 143 2.74 21.58 1.06
C ILE A 143 3.92 22.34 0.46
N GLY A 144 4.95 21.60 0.03
CA GLY A 144 6.05 22.10 -0.79
C GLY A 144 5.81 21.87 -2.28
N ARG A 145 5.51 20.63 -2.67
CA ARG A 145 5.23 20.21 -4.06
C ARG A 145 4.15 19.14 -4.07
N MET A 146 3.35 19.06 -5.14
CA MET A 146 2.37 17.98 -5.36
C MET A 146 2.46 17.54 -6.81
N SER A 147 2.12 16.28 -7.08
CA SER A 147 1.85 15.84 -8.46
C SER A 147 0.70 16.63 -9.07
N ASP A 148 0.75 16.80 -10.39
CA ASP A 148 -0.38 17.31 -11.16
C ASP A 148 -1.51 16.29 -11.24
N ASP A 149 -2.73 16.77 -11.51
CA ASP A 149 -3.93 15.95 -11.76
C ASP A 149 -4.24 14.90 -10.68
N ILE A 150 -4.00 15.23 -9.41
CA ILE A 150 -4.47 14.42 -8.28
C ILE A 150 -5.99 14.66 -8.15
N PRO A 151 -6.84 13.62 -8.29
CA PRO A 151 -8.27 13.74 -8.02
C PRO A 151 -8.53 13.92 -6.53
N GLU A 152 -9.72 14.41 -6.16
CA GLU A 152 -10.18 14.33 -4.78
C GLU A 152 -10.37 12.86 -4.36
N HIS A 153 -10.06 12.54 -3.10
CA HIS A 153 -10.16 11.20 -2.53
C HIS A 153 -9.31 10.10 -3.20
N ALA A 154 -8.20 10.49 -3.84
CA ALA A 154 -7.21 9.58 -4.40
C ALA A 154 -6.12 9.24 -3.38
N GLY A 155 -5.56 8.02 -3.47
CA GLY A 155 -4.40 7.64 -2.67
C GLY A 155 -3.16 8.43 -3.10
N VAL A 156 -2.45 8.99 -2.12
CA VAL A 156 -1.19 9.73 -2.31
C VAL A 156 -0.12 9.18 -1.38
N ILE A 157 1.14 9.21 -1.82
CA ILE A 157 2.29 8.93 -0.97
C ILE A 157 2.94 10.24 -0.57
N VAL A 158 3.16 10.42 0.73
CA VAL A 158 3.74 11.62 1.32
C VAL A 158 5.25 11.45 1.41
N PHE A 159 5.99 12.46 0.96
CA PHE A 159 7.45 12.54 0.95
C PHE A 159 7.91 13.79 1.70
N SER A 160 9.13 13.74 2.25
CA SER A 160 9.86 14.94 2.65
C SER A 160 10.37 15.70 1.43
N MET A 161 10.83 16.94 1.60
CA MET A 161 11.48 17.70 0.51
C MET A 161 12.77 17.04 -0.02
N HIS A 162 13.31 16.05 0.68
CA HIS A 162 14.50 15.29 0.30
C HIS A 162 14.18 13.95 -0.38
N ASP A 163 12.96 13.79 -0.92
CA ASP A 163 12.50 12.56 -1.58
C ASP A 163 12.52 11.32 -0.66
N VAL A 164 12.44 11.52 0.65
CA VAL A 164 12.28 10.42 1.62
C VAL A 164 10.79 10.13 1.80
N PRO A 165 10.30 8.89 1.57
CA PRO A 165 8.90 8.56 1.78
C PRO A 165 8.57 8.55 3.28
N LEU A 166 7.51 9.27 3.65
CA LEU A 166 7.07 9.46 5.04
C LEU A 166 5.80 8.68 5.38
N GLY A 167 4.93 8.41 4.41
CA GLY A 167 3.68 7.72 4.69
C GLY A 167 2.65 7.72 3.57
N PHE A 168 1.46 7.26 3.92
CA PHE A 168 0.29 7.20 3.06
C PHE A 168 -0.74 8.27 3.43
N GLY A 169 -1.39 8.83 2.42
CA GLY A 169 -2.49 9.75 2.58
C GLY A 169 -3.58 9.53 1.54
N VAL A 170 -4.72 10.19 1.75
CA VAL A 170 -5.79 10.34 0.77
C VAL A 170 -5.97 11.83 0.52
N SER A 171 -5.99 12.27 -0.73
CA SER A 171 -6.22 13.67 -1.07
C SER A 171 -7.58 14.14 -0.55
N ALA A 172 -7.58 15.28 0.12
CA ALA A 172 -8.81 15.93 0.58
C ALA A 172 -9.44 16.82 -0.48
N LYS A 173 -8.64 17.28 -1.46
CA LYS A 173 -9.04 18.13 -2.58
C LYS A 173 -8.22 17.79 -3.82
N SER A 174 -8.73 18.18 -4.99
CA SER A 174 -7.97 18.04 -6.25
C SER A 174 -6.75 18.96 -6.28
N THR A 175 -5.74 18.67 -7.13
CA THR A 175 -4.55 19.54 -7.25
C THR A 175 -4.93 20.99 -7.59
N THR A 176 -5.94 21.19 -8.44
CA THR A 176 -6.42 22.52 -8.84
C THR A 176 -7.04 23.28 -7.68
N GLU A 177 -7.92 22.64 -6.91
CA GLU A 177 -8.56 23.26 -5.74
C GLU A 177 -7.56 23.52 -4.62
N ALA A 178 -6.62 22.60 -4.41
CA ALA A 178 -5.60 22.70 -3.38
C ALA A 178 -4.71 23.94 -3.53
N LYS A 179 -4.64 24.57 -4.71
CA LYS A 179 -3.90 25.83 -4.92
C LYS A 179 -4.54 27.02 -4.20
N ASN A 180 -5.86 27.06 -4.10
CA ASN A 180 -6.63 28.21 -3.60
C ASN A 180 -7.08 28.05 -2.14
N LEU A 181 -6.66 26.98 -1.47
CA LEU A 181 -7.02 26.73 -0.08
C LEU A 181 -6.29 27.66 0.89
N GLN A 182 -6.95 27.94 2.02
CA GLN A 182 -6.32 28.63 3.14
C GLN A 182 -5.19 27.76 3.75
N PRO A 183 -4.13 28.36 4.33
CA PRO A 183 -2.99 27.62 4.87
C PRO A 183 -3.34 26.52 5.90
N THR A 184 -4.42 26.72 6.66
CA THR A 184 -4.90 25.80 7.69
C THR A 184 -5.80 24.68 7.16
N ALA A 185 -6.19 24.72 5.88
CA ALA A 185 -7.05 23.71 5.30
C ALA A 185 -6.28 22.40 5.06
N ILE A 186 -6.97 21.27 5.23
CA ILE A 186 -6.41 19.94 4.99
C ILE A 186 -6.31 19.70 3.48
N VAL A 187 -5.13 19.26 3.03
CA VAL A 187 -4.87 18.87 1.64
C VAL A 187 -4.80 17.36 1.47
N ALA A 188 -4.32 16.64 2.50
CA ALA A 188 -4.34 15.18 2.51
C ALA A 188 -4.65 14.63 3.91
N PHE A 189 -5.60 13.71 3.96
CA PHE A 189 -5.92 12.92 5.15
C PHE A 189 -4.86 11.84 5.35
N ARG A 190 -4.18 11.89 6.49
CA ARG A 190 -3.20 10.88 6.89
C ARG A 190 -3.85 9.49 6.99
N GLN A 191 -3.20 8.47 6.42
CA GLN A 191 -3.62 7.07 6.51
C GLN A 191 -2.63 6.23 7.31
N GLY A 192 -1.33 6.49 7.15
CA GLY A 192 -0.24 5.83 7.88
C GLY A 192 1.04 6.64 7.73
N ASP A 193 1.91 6.64 8.73
CA ASP A 193 3.21 7.35 8.68
C ASP A 193 4.30 6.55 9.38
N ILE A 194 5.55 6.77 9.01
CA ILE A 194 6.71 6.04 9.55
C ILE A 194 6.95 6.27 11.05
N GLY A 195 6.34 7.29 11.65
CA GLY A 195 6.32 7.44 13.11
C GLY A 195 5.56 6.32 13.81
N GLU A 196 4.73 5.54 13.11
CA GLU A 196 4.11 4.32 13.63
C GLU A 196 5.14 3.29 14.11
N TYR A 197 6.35 3.26 13.55
CA TYR A 197 7.40 2.35 14.02
C TYR A 197 7.81 2.59 15.47
N LEU A 198 7.62 3.81 15.99
CA LEU A 198 7.93 4.16 17.39
C LEU A 198 6.70 4.12 18.31
N ARG A 199 5.49 4.08 17.74
CA ARG A 199 4.23 4.21 18.51
C ARG A 199 3.38 2.95 18.52
N GLU A 200 3.46 2.14 17.48
CA GLU A 200 2.56 1.02 17.20
C GLU A 200 3.33 -0.30 17.00
N GLU A 201 4.42 -0.51 17.76
CA GLU A 201 5.24 -1.71 17.67
C GLU A 201 4.41 -3.00 17.83
N ASP A 202 3.49 -3.02 18.80
CA ASP A 202 2.64 -4.18 19.09
C ASP A 202 1.71 -4.54 17.94
N THR A 203 1.12 -3.56 17.24
CA THR A 203 0.10 -3.82 16.22
C THR A 203 0.68 -4.20 14.86
N LEU A 204 1.93 -3.77 14.60
CA LEU A 204 2.64 -4.03 13.36
C LEU A 204 3.07 -5.49 13.25
N PHE A 205 3.56 -6.08 14.35
CA PHE A 205 4.19 -7.41 14.36
C PHE A 205 3.43 -8.50 15.12
N THR A 206 2.41 -8.15 15.93
CA THR A 206 1.58 -9.10 16.71
C THR A 206 0.17 -9.19 16.13
#